data_AF-A0AAU8EKR9-F1
#
_entry.id   AF-A0AAU8EKR9-F1
#
_cell.length_a   1.000
_cell.length_b   1.000
_cell.length_c   1.000
_cell.angle_alpha   90.00
_cell.angle_beta   90.00
_cell.angle_gamma   90.00
#
_symmetry.space_group_name_H-M   'P 1'
#
loop_
_entity.id
_entity.type
_entity.pdbx_description
1 polymer ?
#
loop_
_entity_poly.entity_id
_entity_poly.type
_entity_poly.pdbx_seq_one_letter_code
_entity_poly.pdbx_strand_id
1 'polypeptide(L)' 'MQEEGLRRQIMGVISHVLTDEATDMNVRMALLRHLGENPGSPEQALLAHLRDCRGAGTTQGSGPAPPP' A
#
# COMPACT_ATOMS: atom_id res chain seq x y z
N MET A 1 20.35 16.74 0.38
CA MET A 1 20.88 15.63 -0.46
C MET A 1 20.45 14.23 0.01
N GLN A 2 19.95 14.02 1.24
CA GLN A 2 19.54 12.66 1.68
C GLN A 2 18.15 12.22 1.16
N GLU A 3 17.22 13.17 0.96
CA GLU A 3 15.84 12.89 0.51
C GLU A 3 15.77 12.24 -0.88
N GLU A 4 16.69 12.60 -1.78
CA GLU A 4 16.75 12.03 -3.14
C GLU A 4 17.16 10.55 -3.15
N GLY A 5 17.91 10.10 -2.13
CA GLY A 5 18.27 8.69 -1.97
C GLY A 5 17.08 7.84 -1.52
N LEU A 6 16.36 8.32 -0.52
CA LEU A 6 15.17 7.66 0.01
C LEU A 6 14.05 7.59 -1.03
N ARG A 7 13.79 8.70 -1.73
CA ARG A 7 12.78 8.73 -2.79
C ARG A 7 13.07 7.71 -3.89
N ARG A 8 14.34 7.56 -4.29
CA ARG A 8 14.76 6.53 -5.26
C ARG A 8 14.56 5.11 -4.74
N GLN A 9 14.87 4.85 -3.47
CA GLN A 9 14.61 3.55 -2.87
C GLN A 9 13.11 3.23 -2.82
N ILE A 10 12.28 4.19 -2.44
CA ILE A 10 10.82 4.04 -2.41
C ILE A 10 10.28 3.76 -3.81
N MET A 11 10.74 4.50 -4.83
CA MET A 11 10.40 4.19 -6.22
C MET A 11 10.85 2.79 -6.64
N GLY A 12 12.02 2.34 -6.19
CA GLY A 12 12.52 0.99 -6.45
C GLY A 12 11.62 -0.08 -5.85
N VAL A 13 11.19 0.08 -4.59
CA VAL A 13 10.25 -0.83 -3.93
C VAL A 13 8.91 -0.86 -4.65
N ILE A 14 8.35 0.31 -4.97
CA ILE A 14 7.08 0.43 -5.70
C ILE A 14 7.19 -0.27 -7.05
N SER A 15 8.27 -0.01 -7.81
CA SER A 15 8.50 -0.67 -9.09
C SER A 15 8.57 -2.18 -8.94
N HIS A 16 9.31 -2.67 -7.94
CA HIS A 16 9.45 -4.10 -7.69
C HIS A 16 8.10 -4.76 -7.42
N VAL A 17 7.28 -4.18 -6.54
CA VAL A 17 5.92 -4.67 -6.21
C VAL A 17 5.00 -4.67 -7.44
N LEU A 18 5.12 -3.67 -8.32
CA LEU A 18 4.31 -3.60 -9.53
C LEU A 18 4.74 -4.61 -10.61
N THR A 19 6.03 -4.91 -10.70
CA THR A 19 6.59 -5.83 -11.71
C THR A 19 6.64 -7.28 -11.26
N ASP A 20 6.58 -7.54 -9.95
CA ASP A 20 6.64 -8.89 -9.41
C ASP A 20 5.32 -9.64 -9.67
N GLU A 21 5.43 -10.74 -10.42
CA GLU A 21 4.30 -11.60 -10.77
C GLU A 21 3.71 -12.33 -9.57
N ALA A 22 4.51 -12.55 -8.51
CA ALA A 22 4.07 -13.19 -7.27
C ALA A 22 3.21 -12.26 -6.40
N THR A 23 3.26 -10.94 -6.64
CA THR A 23 2.44 -9.98 -5.88
C THR A 23 0.98 -10.07 -6.29
N ASP A 24 0.04 -10.10 -5.33
CA ASP A 24 -1.40 -10.15 -5.62
C ASP A 24 -1.84 -8.97 -6.52
N MET A 25 -2.69 -9.27 -7.51
CA MET A 25 -3.17 -8.26 -8.46
C MET A 25 -3.96 -7.13 -7.78
N ASN A 26 -4.69 -7.43 -6.70
CA ASN A 26 -5.43 -6.43 -5.93
C ASN A 26 -4.49 -5.48 -5.20
N VAL A 27 -3.37 -5.99 -4.67
CA VAL A 27 -2.33 -5.18 -4.04
C VAL A 27 -1.70 -4.24 -5.07
N ARG A 28 -1.37 -4.75 -6.27
CA ARG A 28 -0.86 -3.95 -7.38
C ARG A 28 -1.83 -2.86 -7.81
N MET A 29 -3.11 -3.20 -7.99
CA MET A 29 -4.15 -2.22 -8.36
C MET A 29 -4.38 -1.16 -7.29
N ALA A 30 -4.39 -1.54 -6.01
CA ALA A 30 -4.52 -0.59 -4.91
C ALA A 30 -3.33 0.37 -4.85
N LEU A 31 -2.11 -0.13 -5.01
CA LEU A 31 -0.90 0.70 -5.04
C LEU A 31 -0.91 1.68 -6.22
N LEU A 32 -1.30 1.22 -7.42
CA LEU A 32 -1.47 2.09 -8.60
C LEU A 32 -2.51 3.19 -8.37
N ARG A 33 -3.63 2.85 -7.72
CA ARG A 33 -4.66 3.82 -7.37
C ARG A 33 -4.10 4.91 -6.45
N HIS A 34 -3.40 4.53 -5.38
CA HIS A 34 -2.80 5.50 -4.45
C HIS A 34 -1.73 6.37 -5.11
N LEU A 35 -0.98 5.85 -6.09
CA LEU A 35 -0.05 6.64 -6.91
C LEU A 35 -0.78 7.68 -7.75
N GLY A 36 -1.92 7.32 -8.34
CA GLY A 36 -2.78 8.27 -9.06
C GLY A 36 -3.38 9.35 -8.15
N GLU A 37 -3.72 8.99 -6.90
CA GLU A 37 -4.24 9.91 -5.89
C GLU A 37 -3.15 10.84 -5.30
N ASN A 38 -1.87 10.51 -5.43
CA ASN A 38 -0.74 11.26 -4.86
C ASN A 38 0.35 11.57 -5.92
N PRO A 39 0.05 12.39 -6.94
CA PRO A 39 1.01 12.72 -7.99
C PRO A 39 2.22 13.48 -7.42
N GLY A 40 3.43 13.03 -7.75
CA GLY A 40 4.68 13.64 -7.28
C GLY A 40 5.15 13.17 -5.91
N SER A 41 4.31 12.46 -5.14
CA SER A 41 4.57 12.03 -3.77
C SER A 41 4.46 10.49 -3.61
N PRO A 42 5.42 9.71 -4.15
CA PRO A 42 5.39 8.25 -4.06
C PRO A 42 5.44 7.73 -2.61
N GLU A 43 6.10 8.48 -1.72
CA GLU A 43 6.12 8.20 -0.28
C GLU A 43 4.72 8.20 0.34
N GLN A 44 3.90 9.20 0.00
CA GLN A 44 2.52 9.31 0.50
C GLN A 44 1.63 8.21 -0.07
N ALA A 45 1.80 7.87 -1.36
CA ALA A 45 1.08 6.76 -1.98
C ALA A 45 1.37 5.43 -1.28
N LEU A 46 2.66 5.13 -1.00
CA LEU A 46 3.06 3.91 -0.31
C LEU A 46 2.53 3.89 1.13
N LEU A 47 2.59 5.02 1.84
CA LEU A 47 2.04 5.12 3.20
C LEU A 47 0.52 4.94 3.22
N ALA A 48 -0.21 5.51 2.27
CA ALA A 48 -1.66 5.31 2.14
C ALA A 48 -1.97 3.83 1.91
N HIS A 49 -1.26 3.20 0.98
CA HIS A 49 -1.39 1.77 0.70
C HIS A 49 -1.14 0.89 1.94
N LEU A 50 -0.07 1.17 2.70
CA LEU A 50 0.25 0.41 3.92
C LEU A 50 -0.80 0.60 5.03
N ARG A 51 -1.38 1.80 5.14
CA ARG A 51 -2.47 2.08 6.10
C ARG A 51 -3.72 1.30 5.74
N ASP A 52 -4.06 1.22 4.46
CA ASP A 52 -5.23 0.47 3.98
C ASP A 52 -5.02 -1.05 4.15
N CYS A 53 -3.83 -1.57 3.84
CA CYS A 53 -3.47 -2.96 4.10
C CYS A 53 -3.54 -3.31 5.59
N ARG A 54 -3.14 -2.38 6.47
CA ARG A 54 -3.23 -2.56 7.93
C ARG A 54 -4.68 -2.55 8.43
N GLY A 55 -5.55 -1.78 7.79
CA GLY A 55 -6.99 -1.75 8.09
C GLY A 55 -7.75 -2.98 7.59
N ALA A 56 -7.33 -3.56 6.46
CA ALA A 56 -7.90 -4.81 5.94
C ALA A 56 -7.57 -6.04 6.82
N GLY A 57 -6.52 -5.95 7.64
CA GLY A 57 -6.10 -7.00 8.57
C GLY A 57 -6.97 -7.15 9.83
N THR A 58 -7.97 -6.29 10.07
CA THR A 58 -8.76 -6.29 11.33
C THR A 58 -10.26 -6.56 11.19
N THR A 59 -10.79 -6.90 10.00
CA THR A 59 -12.21 -7.25 9.84
C THR A 59 -12.50 -8.75 9.74
N GLN A 60 -11.55 -9.62 10.08
CA GLN A 60 -11.82 -11.04 10.33
C GLN A 60 -11.83 -11.37 11.83
N GLY A 61 -12.40 -10.45 12.62
CA GLY A 61 -12.87 -10.72 13.98
C GLY A 61 -14.39 -10.81 13.95
N SER A 62 -14.94 -11.91 13.45
CA SER A 62 -16.33 -12.30 13.73
C SER A 62 -16.44 -12.60 15.22
N GLY A 63 -16.56 -11.56 16.05
CA GLY A 63 -17.07 -11.69 17.40
C GLY A 63 -18.55 -12.03 17.31
N PRO A 64 -19.02 -13.15 17.86
CA PRO A 64 -20.45 -13.43 17.88
C PRO A 64 -21.16 -12.36 18.73
N ALA A 65 -22.27 -11.86 18.22
CA ALA A 65 -23.12 -10.88 18.86
C ALA A 65 -23.51 -11.31 20.29
N PRO A 66 -23.61 -10.38 21.27
CA PRO A 66 -24.14 -10.72 22.58
C PRO A 66 -25.65 -11.06 22.45
N PRO A 67 -26.14 -12.15 23.06
CA PRO A 67 -27.57 -12.41 23.17
C PRO A 67 -28.24 -11.44 24.17
N PRO A 68 -29.58 -11.28 24.11
CA PRO A 68 -30.33 -10.24 24.83
C PRO A 68 -30.31 -10.35 26.35
#